data_AF-A0A2J8J8B3-F1
#
_entry.id   AF-A0A2J8J8B3-F1
#
_cell.length_a   1.000
_cell.length_b   1.000
_cell.length_c   1.000
_cell.angle_alpha   90.00
_cell.angle_beta   90.00
_cell.angle_gamma   90.00
#
_symmetry.space_group_name_H-M   'P 1'
#
loop_
_entity.id
_entity.type
_entity.pdbx_description
1 polymer ?
#
loop_
_entity_poly.entity_id
_entity_poly.type
_entity_poly.pdbx_seq_one_letter_code
_entity_poly.pdbx_strand_id
1 'polypeptide(L)'
;MKVKVIPVLEDNYMYLVIEELTREAVAVDVAVPKRLLEIVGREGVSLTAVLTTHHHWDHARGNPELARLRPGLAVLGADERIFSLTRRLAHGEELRFGAIHVRCLLTPGHTAGHMSYFLWEDDCPDPPALFSGTRSAERAHPASRRPRPICSDPPSPARRRAVGGRLRLVPGGQRPADVPEPGRAGYPAPRD
;
A
#
# COMPACT_ATOMS: atom_id res chain seq x y z
N MET A 1 -11.69 11.03 -2.74
CA MET A 1 -10.52 10.19 -3.11
C MET A 1 -11.01 8.79 -3.41
N LYS A 2 -10.78 8.28 -4.63
CA LYS A 2 -11.22 6.94 -5.04
C LYS A 2 -10.05 5.96 -5.08
N VAL A 3 -10.14 4.85 -4.34
CA VAL A 3 -9.12 3.79 -4.34
C VAL A 3 -9.60 2.59 -5.13
N LYS A 4 -8.88 2.25 -6.22
CA LYS A 4 -9.08 1.01 -6.97
C LYS A 4 -8.06 -0.04 -6.55
N VAL A 5 -8.56 -1.21 -6.17
CA VAL A 5 -7.74 -2.39 -5.86
C VAL A 5 -7.56 -3.19 -7.14
N ILE A 6 -6.32 -3.53 -7.47
CA ILE A 6 -5.96 -4.23 -8.71
C ILE A 6 -5.26 -5.54 -8.31
N PRO A 7 -5.98 -6.68 -8.32
CA PRO A 7 -5.36 -7.98 -8.06
C PRO A 7 -4.30 -8.26 -9.12
N VAL A 8 -3.13 -8.72 -8.70
CA VAL A 8 -2.03 -9.10 -9.57
C VAL A 8 -1.30 -10.30 -9.00
N LEU A 9 -0.52 -10.98 -9.85
CA LEU A 9 0.19 -12.19 -9.43
C LEU A 9 -0.81 -13.22 -8.89
N GLU A 10 -0.39 -14.00 -7.89
CA GLU A 10 -1.22 -15.00 -7.25
C GLU A 10 -2.13 -14.36 -6.19
N ASP A 11 -1.57 -13.53 -5.33
CA ASP A 11 -2.28 -12.96 -4.18
C ASP A 11 -1.90 -11.51 -3.85
N ASN A 12 -1.12 -10.83 -4.70
CA ASN A 12 -0.69 -9.46 -4.48
C ASN A 12 -1.72 -8.43 -4.97
N TYR A 13 -1.56 -7.20 -4.49
CA TYR A 13 -2.33 -6.05 -4.95
C TYR A 13 -1.45 -4.90 -5.39
N MET A 14 -1.85 -4.29 -6.51
CA MET A 14 -1.51 -2.89 -6.80
C MET A 14 -2.71 -2.02 -6.47
N TYR A 15 -2.45 -0.74 -6.22
CA TYR A 15 -3.52 0.22 -5.98
C TYR A 15 -3.39 1.39 -6.93
N LEU A 16 -4.53 1.91 -7.37
CA LEU A 16 -4.62 3.19 -8.06
C LEU A 16 -5.51 4.11 -7.24
N VAL A 17 -4.92 5.17 -6.72
CA VAL A 17 -5.60 6.19 -5.93
C VAL A 17 -5.83 7.39 -6.84
N ILE A 18 -7.10 7.76 -7.01
CA ILE A 18 -7.55 8.77 -7.95
C ILE A 18 -8.07 9.97 -7.16
N GLU A 19 -7.56 11.14 -7.49
CA GLU A 19 -8.15 12.42 -7.10
C GLU A 19 -9.25 12.75 -8.13
N GLU A 20 -10.47 12.93 -7.65
CA GLU A 20 -11.65 12.90 -8.53
C GLU A 20 -11.85 14.20 -9.31
N LEU A 21 -11.39 15.34 -8.80
CA LEU A 21 -11.54 16.65 -9.42
C LEU A 21 -10.54 16.87 -10.56
N THR A 22 -9.25 16.69 -10.29
CA THR A 22 -8.15 16.91 -11.25
C THR A 22 -7.91 15.71 -12.15
N ARG A 23 -8.44 14.52 -11.80
CA ARG A 23 -8.15 13.24 -12.46
C ARG A 23 -6.67 12.85 -12.40
N GLU A 24 -5.90 13.43 -11.49
CA GLU A 24 -4.57 12.93 -11.14
C GLU A 24 -4.69 11.61 -10.36
N ALA A 25 -3.68 10.76 -10.51
CA ALA A 25 -3.64 9.48 -9.83
C ALA A 25 -2.23 9.09 -9.40
N VAL A 26 -2.16 8.39 -8.28
CA VAL A 26 -0.95 7.78 -7.72
C VAL A 26 -1.15 6.28 -7.63
N ALA A 27 -0.15 5.51 -8.03
CA ALA A 27 -0.17 4.07 -7.89
C ALA A 27 0.67 3.61 -6.69
N VAL A 28 0.28 2.50 -6.07
CA VAL A 28 1.05 1.85 -5.00
C VAL A 28 1.42 0.43 -5.43
N ASP A 29 2.70 0.06 -5.23
CA ASP A 29 3.28 -1.28 -5.48
C ASP A 29 2.99 -1.86 -6.87
N VAL A 30 3.55 -1.24 -7.90
CA VAL A 30 3.26 -1.62 -9.29
C VAL A 30 4.09 -2.84 -9.72
N ALA A 31 3.47 -4.01 -9.63
CA ALA A 31 4.04 -5.26 -10.10
C ALA A 31 3.74 -5.56 -11.58
N VAL A 32 2.56 -5.23 -12.09
CA VAL A 32 2.11 -5.53 -13.47
C VAL A 32 1.74 -4.22 -14.17
N PRO A 33 2.71 -3.53 -14.78
CA PRO A 33 2.55 -2.17 -15.27
C PRO A 33 1.52 -2.07 -16.41
N LYS A 34 1.49 -3.05 -17.31
CA LYS A 34 0.48 -3.13 -18.38
C LYS A 34 -0.95 -3.08 -17.84
N ARG A 35 -1.27 -3.88 -16.81
CA ARG A 35 -2.60 -3.92 -16.18
C ARG A 35 -2.96 -2.59 -15.50
N LEU A 36 -1.98 -1.95 -14.86
CA LEU A 36 -2.16 -0.61 -14.30
C LEU A 36 -2.51 0.39 -15.41
N LEU A 37 -1.73 0.44 -16.49
CA LEU A 37 -1.90 1.40 -17.58
C LEU A 37 -3.23 1.21 -18.33
N GLU A 38 -3.69 -0.03 -18.50
CA GLU A 38 -5.04 -0.31 -19.04
C GLU A 38 -6.13 0.31 -18.17
N ILE A 39 -6.02 0.19 -16.84
CA ILE A 39 -6.98 0.77 -15.90
C ILE A 39 -6.88 2.29 -15.88
N VAL A 40 -5.66 2.85 -15.90
CA VAL A 40 -5.41 4.29 -16.02
C VAL A 40 -6.09 4.86 -17.27
N GLY A 41 -5.92 4.20 -18.42
CA GLY A 41 -6.57 4.59 -19.68
C GLY A 41 -8.09 4.50 -19.61
N ARG A 42 -8.64 3.40 -19.06
CA ARG A 42 -10.10 3.20 -18.91
C ARG A 42 -10.75 4.21 -17.96
N GLU A 43 -10.06 4.59 -16.88
CA GLU A 43 -10.55 5.63 -15.98
C GLU A 43 -10.32 7.04 -16.55
N GLY A 44 -9.50 7.21 -17.59
CA GLY A 44 -9.16 8.54 -18.11
C GLY A 44 -8.48 9.42 -17.04
N VAL A 45 -7.48 8.88 -16.36
CA VAL A 45 -6.71 9.57 -15.30
C VAL A 45 -5.26 9.74 -15.69
N SER A 46 -4.59 10.74 -15.11
CA SER A 46 -3.16 10.98 -15.29
C SER A 46 -2.36 10.39 -14.14
N LEU A 47 -1.60 9.33 -14.40
CA LEU A 47 -0.67 8.77 -13.43
C LEU A 47 0.53 9.72 -13.24
N THR A 48 0.72 10.24 -12.02
CA THR A 48 1.75 11.24 -11.67
C THR A 48 2.90 10.65 -10.86
N ALA A 49 2.62 9.65 -10.01
CA ALA A 49 3.64 9.00 -9.20
C ALA A 49 3.32 7.53 -8.89
N VAL A 50 4.37 6.81 -8.50
CA VAL A 50 4.34 5.47 -7.92
C VAL A 50 4.96 5.54 -6.54
N LEU A 51 4.22 5.05 -5.54
CA LEU A 51 4.69 4.82 -4.18
C LEU A 51 5.02 3.34 -4.03
N THR A 52 6.27 3.01 -3.76
CA THR A 52 6.72 1.63 -3.55
C THR A 52 6.98 1.41 -2.07
N THR A 53 6.31 0.42 -1.49
CA THR A 53 6.35 0.16 -0.05
C THR A 53 7.66 -0.48 0.38
N HIS A 54 8.20 -1.41 -0.42
CA HIS A 54 9.50 -2.02 -0.20
C HIS A 54 10.08 -2.61 -1.50
N HIS A 55 11.36 -3.00 -1.46
CA HIS A 55 12.13 -3.40 -2.64
C HIS A 55 11.85 -4.81 -3.17
N HIS A 56 10.95 -5.59 -2.54
CA HIS A 56 10.68 -6.94 -3.02
C HIS A 56 10.10 -6.91 -4.44
N TRP A 57 10.45 -7.95 -5.19
CA TRP A 57 10.19 -8.02 -6.62
C TRP A 57 8.69 -7.95 -6.95
N ASP A 58 7.85 -8.62 -6.18
CA ASP A 58 6.39 -8.62 -6.32
C ASP A 58 5.73 -7.27 -6.04
N HIS A 59 6.47 -6.28 -5.52
CA HIS A 59 6.00 -4.90 -5.31
C HIS A 59 6.67 -3.88 -6.25
N ALA A 60 7.94 -4.11 -6.62
CA ALA A 60 8.77 -3.13 -7.32
C ALA A 60 9.10 -3.49 -8.78
N ARG A 61 8.83 -4.72 -9.24
CA ARG A 61 9.29 -5.21 -10.56
C ARG A 61 8.75 -4.42 -11.75
N GLY A 62 7.60 -3.78 -11.62
CA GLY A 62 6.99 -3.01 -12.71
C GLY A 62 7.58 -1.61 -12.86
N ASN A 63 8.35 -1.12 -11.87
CA ASN A 63 8.89 0.23 -11.86
C ASN A 63 9.78 0.53 -13.09
N PRO A 64 10.73 -0.34 -13.50
CA PRO A 64 11.58 -0.06 -14.65
C PRO A 64 10.82 0.04 -15.97
N GLU A 65 9.83 -0.81 -16.18
CA GLU A 65 8.99 -0.77 -17.37
C GLU A 65 8.10 0.49 -17.36
N LEU A 66 7.49 0.83 -16.22
CA LEU A 66 6.74 2.08 -16.08
C LEU A 66 7.60 3.30 -16.38
N ALA A 67 8.81 3.39 -15.82
CA ALA A 67 9.70 4.51 -16.04
C ALA A 67 10.10 4.67 -17.52
N ARG A 68 10.22 3.56 -18.25
CA ARG A 68 10.45 3.57 -19.71
C ARG A 68 9.22 4.03 -20.50
N LEU A 69 8.04 3.51 -20.15
CA LEU A 69 6.77 3.84 -20.83
C LEU A 69 6.28 5.25 -20.50
N ARG A 70 6.64 5.79 -19.34
CA ARG A 70 6.26 7.11 -18.84
C ARG A 70 7.50 7.85 -18.34
N PRO A 71 8.34 8.39 -19.25
CA PRO A 71 9.48 9.21 -18.88
C PRO A 71 9.05 10.37 -17.97
N GLY A 72 9.79 10.60 -16.89
CA GLY A 72 9.49 11.63 -15.89
C GLY A 72 8.49 11.21 -14.80
N LEU A 73 7.94 9.98 -14.85
CA LEU A 73 7.12 9.46 -13.77
C LEU A 73 7.93 9.32 -12.47
N ALA A 74 7.43 9.91 -11.38
CA ALA A 74 8.09 9.81 -10.09
C ALA A 74 7.90 8.41 -9.49
N VAL A 75 9.00 7.72 -9.21
CA VAL A 75 9.02 6.49 -8.41
C VAL A 75 9.60 6.84 -7.04
N LEU A 76 8.81 6.65 -5.99
CA LEU A 76 9.11 7.11 -4.64
C LEU A 76 9.09 5.93 -3.66
N GLY A 77 9.98 5.98 -2.67
CA GLY A 77 10.12 4.94 -1.64
C GLY A 77 11.26 5.23 -0.69
N ALA A 78 11.48 4.37 0.29
CA ALA A 78 12.47 4.62 1.36
C ALA A 78 13.82 3.90 1.17
N ASP A 79 13.90 2.99 0.20
CA ASP A 79 14.97 2.01 0.04
C ASP A 79 15.63 2.14 -1.33
N GLU A 80 16.96 2.34 -1.36
CA GLU A 80 17.74 2.48 -2.60
C GLU A 80 17.71 1.22 -3.48
N ARG A 81 17.31 0.08 -2.93
CA ARG A 81 17.15 -1.17 -3.68
C ARG A 81 15.88 -1.18 -4.55
N ILE A 82 14.98 -0.21 -4.39
CA ILE A 82 13.81 -0.05 -5.26
C ILE A 82 14.31 0.35 -6.65
N PHE A 83 14.08 -0.51 -7.64
CA PHE A 83 14.49 -0.22 -9.01
C PHE A 83 13.76 1.01 -9.55
N SER A 84 14.53 1.82 -10.31
CA SER A 84 14.05 3.08 -10.90
C SER A 84 13.56 4.12 -9.89
N LEU A 85 13.99 4.02 -8.62
CA LEU A 85 13.73 5.05 -7.61
C LEU A 85 14.22 6.41 -8.09
N THR A 86 13.31 7.37 -8.14
CA THR A 86 13.60 8.75 -8.56
C THR A 86 13.90 9.65 -7.38
N ARG A 87 13.29 9.37 -6.22
CA ARG A 87 13.51 10.13 -4.99
C ARG A 87 13.22 9.26 -3.77
N ARG A 88 14.17 9.28 -2.84
CA ARG A 88 14.03 8.64 -1.54
C ARG A 88 13.21 9.51 -0.59
N LEU A 89 12.31 8.87 0.15
CA LEU A 89 11.41 9.50 1.11
C LEU A 89 11.89 9.28 2.55
N ALA A 90 11.65 10.26 3.41
CA ALA A 90 11.94 10.19 4.84
C ALA A 90 10.69 9.79 5.67
N HIS A 91 10.93 9.31 6.89
CA HIS A 91 9.85 9.09 7.85
C HIS A 91 9.17 10.42 8.21
N GLY A 92 7.84 10.44 8.24
CA GLY A 92 7.03 11.61 8.56
C GLY A 92 6.91 12.63 7.43
N GLU A 93 7.57 12.40 6.29
CA GLU A 93 7.48 13.27 5.12
C GLU A 93 6.04 13.29 4.59
N GLU A 94 5.59 14.48 4.16
CA GLU A 94 4.26 14.67 3.58
C GLU A 94 4.37 15.02 2.10
N LEU A 95 3.60 14.31 1.29
CA LEU A 95 3.46 14.54 -0.15
C LEU A 95 2.04 14.98 -0.45
N ARG A 96 1.87 15.63 -1.61
CA ARG A 96 0.58 16.06 -2.09
C ARG A 96 0.42 15.78 -3.57
N PHE A 97 -0.74 15.23 -3.94
CA PHE A 97 -1.15 14.95 -5.31
C PHE A 97 -2.59 15.46 -5.48
N GLY A 98 -2.75 16.61 -6.13
CA GLY A 98 -4.00 17.37 -6.08
C GLY A 98 -4.46 17.66 -4.64
N ALA A 99 -5.66 17.17 -4.29
CA ALA A 99 -6.24 17.25 -2.95
C ALA A 99 -5.84 16.09 -2.02
N ILE A 100 -5.17 15.05 -2.53
CA ILE A 100 -4.74 13.90 -1.75
C ILE A 100 -3.45 14.25 -1.01
N HIS A 101 -3.50 14.11 0.31
CA HIS A 101 -2.35 14.15 1.19
C HIS A 101 -1.82 12.74 1.42
N VAL A 102 -0.49 12.61 1.49
CA VAL A 102 0.19 11.34 1.77
C VAL A 102 1.19 11.57 2.88
N ARG A 103 1.06 10.84 4.00
CA ARG A 103 2.11 10.78 5.03
C ARG A 103 2.91 9.50 4.87
N CYS A 104 4.22 9.65 4.71
CA CYS A 104 5.18 8.58 4.51
C CYS A 104 5.64 8.05 5.87
N LEU A 105 5.27 6.82 6.21
CA LEU A 105 5.54 6.21 7.50
C LEU A 105 6.56 5.10 7.31
N LEU A 106 7.82 5.35 7.68
CA LEU A 106 8.79 4.27 7.79
C LEU A 106 8.29 3.25 8.82
N THR A 107 8.13 2.00 8.40
CA THR A 107 7.61 0.89 9.22
C THR A 107 8.52 -0.32 9.06
N PRO A 108 9.77 -0.25 9.55
CA PRO A 108 10.74 -1.32 9.37
C PRO A 108 10.27 -2.58 10.09
N GLY A 109 10.56 -3.73 9.49
CA GLY A 109 10.13 -5.04 9.97
C GLY A 109 10.39 -6.10 8.91
N HIS A 110 9.43 -6.31 8.02
CA HIS A 110 9.58 -7.21 6.87
C HIS A 110 10.82 -6.88 6.02
N THR A 111 11.09 -5.59 5.81
CA THR A 111 12.40 -5.12 5.34
C THR A 111 12.83 -3.88 6.13
N ALA A 112 14.13 -3.58 6.14
CA ALA A 112 14.67 -2.40 6.82
C ALA A 112 14.20 -1.08 6.20
N GLY A 113 13.93 -1.07 4.88
CA GLY A 113 13.44 0.10 4.14
C GLY A 113 11.94 0.07 3.88
N HIS A 114 11.16 -0.71 4.63
CA HIS A 114 9.72 -0.80 4.43
C HIS A 114 9.02 0.50 4.84
N MET A 115 8.11 0.99 3.99
CA MET A 115 7.32 2.19 4.18
C MET A 115 5.83 1.92 3.96
N SER A 116 5.02 2.41 4.89
CA SER A 116 3.57 2.48 4.74
C SER A 116 3.15 3.89 4.33
N TYR A 117 2.07 4.01 3.56
CA TYR A 117 1.56 5.29 3.09
C TYR A 117 0.16 5.54 3.66
N PHE A 118 0.02 6.60 4.45
CA PHE A 118 -1.28 7.04 4.98
C PHE A 118 -1.83 8.17 4.13
N LEU A 119 -2.97 7.94 3.47
CA LEU A 119 -3.58 8.86 2.51
C LEU A 119 -4.92 9.37 3.01
N TRP A 120 -5.17 10.66 2.83
CA TRP A 120 -6.44 11.28 3.12
C TRP A 120 -6.70 12.47 2.20
N GLU A 121 -7.93 12.94 2.19
CA GLU A 121 -8.36 14.16 1.52
C GLU A 121 -9.18 14.96 2.54
N ASP A 122 -8.94 16.28 2.60
CA ASP A 122 -9.67 17.14 3.53
C ASP A 122 -11.15 17.23 3.12
N ASP A 123 -12.04 17.29 4.11
CA ASP A 123 -13.51 17.34 3.91
C ASP A 123 -14.10 16.18 3.08
N CYS A 124 -13.34 15.10 2.88
CA CYS A 124 -13.82 13.89 2.22
C CYS A 124 -14.66 13.05 3.20
N PRO A 125 -15.88 12.63 2.81
CA PRO A 125 -16.70 11.77 3.66
C PRO A 125 -16.14 10.34 3.78
N ASP A 126 -15.33 9.93 2.81
CA ASP A 126 -14.68 8.63 2.82
C ASP A 126 -13.56 8.58 3.86
N PRO A 127 -13.37 7.42 4.53
CA PRO A 127 -12.29 7.27 5.49
C PRO A 127 -10.92 7.34 4.82
N PRO A 128 -9.88 7.79 5.54
CA PRO A 128 -8.51 7.72 5.06
C PRO A 128 -8.07 6.26 4.82
N ALA A 129 -7.04 6.08 4.01
CA ALA A 129 -6.49 4.77 3.64
C ALA A 129 -5.05 4.60 4.13
N LEU A 130 -4.72 3.43 4.67
CA LEU A 130 -3.35 3.04 5.00
C LEU A 130 -2.90 1.88 4.10
N PHE A 131 -1.92 2.13 3.24
CA PHE A 131 -1.27 1.11 2.42
C PHE A 131 -0.07 0.56 3.19
N SER A 132 -0.21 -0.67 3.69
CA SER A 132 0.77 -1.26 4.61
C SER A 132 1.84 -2.11 3.93
N GLY A 133 1.81 -2.28 2.60
CA GLY A 133 2.84 -2.93 1.77
C GLY A 133 3.04 -4.43 1.94
N THR A 134 2.83 -4.97 3.13
CA THR A 134 2.95 -6.40 3.42
C THR A 134 1.62 -6.94 3.92
N ARG A 135 1.50 -8.27 3.96
CA ARG A 135 0.39 -8.94 4.65
C ARG A 135 0.42 -8.43 6.10
N SER A 136 -0.53 -7.55 6.44
CA SER A 136 -0.73 -7.17 7.83
C SER A 136 -1.13 -8.44 8.57
N ALA A 137 -0.26 -8.95 9.45
CA ALA A 137 -0.63 -10.00 10.38
C ALA A 137 -1.69 -9.40 11.30
N GLU A 138 -2.96 -9.60 10.95
CA GLU A 138 -4.09 -9.35 11.84
C GLU A 138 -4.09 -10.45 12.92
N ARG A 139 -3.04 -10.42 13.75
CA ARG A 139 -2.83 -11.13 15.02
C ARG A 139 -1.44 -10.74 15.54
N ALA A 140 -1.39 -9.69 16.35
CA ALA A 140 -0.36 -9.62 17.37
C ALA A 140 -0.52 -10.85 18.28
N HIS A 141 0.53 -11.66 18.40
CA HIS A 141 0.60 -12.74 19.38
C HIS A 141 0.49 -12.12 20.80
N PRO A 142 -0.25 -12.71 21.77
CA PRO A 142 -0.62 -12.04 23.03
C PRO A 142 0.53 -11.95 24.06
N ALA A 143 1.78 -12.07 23.63
CA ALA A 143 2.93 -12.02 24.52
C ALA A 143 4.11 -11.27 23.88
N SER A 144 3.94 -9.99 23.59
CA SER A 144 5.08 -9.08 23.56
C SER A 144 4.68 -7.72 24.12
N ARG A 145 5.58 -7.20 24.94
CA ARG A 145 5.41 -6.09 25.88
C ARG A 145 4.75 -4.88 25.21
N ARG A 146 3.84 -4.24 25.95
CA ARG A 146 3.22 -2.94 25.62
C ARG A 146 4.23 -2.03 24.89
N PRO A 147 3.98 -1.63 23.63
CA PRO A 147 4.79 -0.57 23.04
C PRO A 147 4.53 0.69 23.88
N ARG A 148 5.59 1.22 24.51
CA ARG A 148 5.55 2.59 25.02
C ARG A 148 5.39 3.51 23.81
N PRO A 149 4.46 4.48 23.83
CA PRO A 149 4.34 5.43 22.74
C PRO A 149 5.65 6.21 22.65
N ILE A 150 6.36 6.06 21.54
CA ILE A 150 7.47 6.95 21.18
C ILE A 150 6.84 8.12 20.42
N CYS A 151 7.12 9.32 20.93
CA CYS A 151 6.67 10.65 20.49
C CYS A 151 5.20 11.02 20.76
N SER A 152 5.07 11.68 21.92
CA SER A 152 4.15 12.77 22.19
C SER A 152 4.41 13.96 21.27
N ASP A 153 3.62 14.11 20.22
CA ASP A 153 3.26 15.43 19.72
C ASP A 153 1.80 15.38 19.27
N PRO A 154 0.87 16.08 19.95
CA PRO A 154 -0.51 16.14 19.51
C PRO A 154 -0.61 16.92 18.20
N PRO A 155 -1.51 16.54 17.29
CA PRO A 155 -1.82 17.38 16.15
C PRO A 155 -2.34 18.75 16.64
N SER A 156 -2.01 19.81 15.88
CA SER A 156 -2.43 21.21 16.09
C SER A 156 -3.87 21.35 16.64
N PRO A 157 -4.17 22.34 17.51
CA PRO A 157 -5.42 22.45 18.28
C PRO A 157 -6.73 22.29 17.49
N ALA A 158 -6.72 22.50 16.17
CA ALA A 158 -7.86 22.28 15.28
C ALA A 158 -8.26 20.79 15.09
N ARG A 159 -7.42 19.82 15.48
CA ARG A 159 -7.58 18.39 15.12
C ARG A 159 -8.14 17.50 16.25
N ARG A 160 -8.77 18.06 17.28
CA ARG A 160 -9.43 17.27 18.35
C ARG A 160 -10.80 16.70 17.98
N ARG A 161 -11.33 16.97 16.78
CA ARG A 161 -12.73 16.62 16.41
C ARG A 161 -12.92 15.38 15.54
N ALA A 162 -11.88 14.60 15.22
CA ALA A 162 -12.03 13.46 14.30
C ALA A 162 -11.47 12.11 14.82
N VAL A 163 -11.26 11.94 16.12
CA VAL A 163 -10.86 10.62 16.67
C VAL A 163 -12.11 9.76 16.90
N GLY A 164 -12.69 9.32 15.79
CA GLY A 164 -13.85 8.42 15.73
C GLY A 164 -14.14 7.86 14.33
N GLY A 165 -13.39 8.28 13.31
CA GLY A 165 -13.53 7.77 11.94
C GLY A 165 -12.89 6.39 11.78
N ARG A 166 -13.54 5.51 11.00
CA ARG A 166 -12.96 4.22 10.60
C ARG A 166 -11.73 4.47 9.71
N LEU A 167 -10.66 3.69 9.89
CA LEU A 167 -9.49 3.67 8.98
C LEU A 167 -9.65 2.51 7.99
N ARG A 168 -9.43 2.77 6.69
CA ARG A 168 -9.35 1.69 5.71
C ARG A 168 -7.93 1.14 5.64
N LEU A 169 -7.70 -0.05 6.19
CA LEU A 169 -6.42 -0.77 6.02
C LEU A 169 -6.39 -1.47 4.67
N VAL A 170 -5.27 -1.33 3.95
CA VAL A 170 -5.08 -1.83 2.58
C VAL A 170 -3.76 -2.63 2.51
N PRO A 171 -3.81 -3.97 2.68
CA PRO A 171 -2.61 -4.82 2.79
C PRO A 171 -2.09 -5.30 1.42
N GLY A 172 -0.78 -5.52 1.29
CA GLY A 172 -0.15 -5.89 0.00
C GLY A 172 -0.56 -7.23 -0.62
N GLY A 173 -1.31 -8.09 0.08
CA GLY A 173 -1.84 -9.34 -0.46
C GLY A 173 -2.97 -9.98 0.36
N GLN A 174 -3.62 -11.01 -0.18
CA GLN A 174 -4.67 -11.78 0.50
C GLN A 174 -4.10 -12.95 1.32
N ARG A 175 -4.83 -13.39 2.34
CA ARG A 175 -4.69 -14.79 2.82
C ARG A 175 -5.31 -15.69 1.74
N PRO A 176 -4.75 -16.87 1.44
CA PRO A 176 -5.53 -17.90 0.78
C PRO A 176 -6.85 -18.02 1.54
N ALA A 177 -7.99 -17.97 0.85
CA ALA A 177 -9.24 -18.44 1.45
C ALA A 177 -8.94 -19.83 2.02
N ASP A 178 -9.38 -20.12 3.25
CA ASP A 178 -9.22 -21.43 3.86
C ASP A 178 -9.54 -22.50 2.80
N VAL A 179 -8.49 -23.11 2.25
CA VAL A 179 -8.66 -24.31 1.42
C VAL A 179 -9.27 -25.28 2.41
N PRO A 180 -10.50 -25.77 2.20
CA PRO A 180 -11.05 -26.75 3.11
C PRO A 180 -10.02 -27.88 3.19
N GLU A 181 -9.49 -28.09 4.40
CA GLU A 181 -8.69 -29.27 4.72
C GLU A 181 -9.35 -30.45 4.02
N PRO A 182 -8.65 -31.20 3.14
CA PRO A 182 -9.22 -32.41 2.60
C PRO A 182 -9.60 -33.25 3.81
N GLY A 183 -10.91 -33.42 3.98
CA GLY A 183 -11.49 -34.03 5.17
C GLY A 183 -10.78 -35.33 5.47
N ARG A 184 -10.70 -35.65 6.77
CA ARG A 184 -10.29 -36.95 7.31
C ARG A 184 -10.99 -38.09 6.57
N ALA A 185 -10.44 -38.51 5.43
CA ALA A 185 -10.73 -39.78 4.82
C ALA A 185 -9.84 -40.77 5.55
N GLY A 186 -10.44 -41.52 6.47
CA GLY A 186 -9.79 -42.65 7.11
C GLY A 186 -9.29 -43.60 6.03
N TYR A 187 -7.98 -43.70 5.89
CA TYR A 187 -7.37 -44.86 5.24
C TYR A 187 -7.56 -46.06 6.18
N PRO A 188 -8.17 -47.17 5.73
CA PRO A 188 -8.10 -48.40 6.50
C PRO A 188 -6.64 -48.87 6.55
N ALA A 189 -6.20 -49.25 7.74
CA ALA A 189 -4.90 -49.86 7.95
C ALA A 189 -4.74 -51.13 7.07
N PRO A 190 -3.53 -51.42 6.56
CA PRO A 190 -3.30 -52.66 5.84
C PRO A 190 -3.54 -53.85 6.77
N ARG A 191 -4.26 -54.85 6.26
CA ARG A 191 -4.36 -56.16 6.92
C ARG A 191 -3.13 -56.97 6.51
N ASP A 192 -2.42 -57.48 7.51
CA ASP A 192 -1.51 -58.61 7.38
C ASP A 192 -2.29 -59.89 7.01
#